data_AF-A0A254SXE5-F1
#
_entry.id   AF-A0A254SXE5-F1
#
_cell.length_a   1.000
_cell.length_b   1.000
_cell.length_c   1.000
_cell.angle_alpha   90.00
_cell.angle_beta   90.00
_cell.angle_gamma   90.00
#
_symmetry.space_group_name_H-M   'P 1'
#
loop_
_entity.id
_entity.type
_entity.pdbx_description
1 polymer ?
#
loop_
_entity_poly.entity_id
_entity_poly.type
_entity_poly.pdbx_seq_one_letter_code
_entity_poly.pdbx_strand_id
1 'polypeptide(L)'
;MKSALTQALFFGACATTAIGLLACGEDSSTSPSGSGANSAGESISSSYQLLIDENSQTMKLSGQGDFENRCLVNNGVPQWGSVKIRSGEQLVQYKFVGDTLVLSWWDDEDDEFNNLAKMYVGGKAGSIYSTWTSIPCTYKLSSERTNCDDDDIEATEIVSITSNSFSKTVTAQYIEETNRKFNYATSDYRYKLFAYLVTGNASYIPLPDYIFGKAVTIGDEYVKQNGNLVSYAELYANYPLSERISMGLHSTEELATFGGIVSTDLSATGETFTYGGVSYTVSVLKAIDTDEHTSITVTIATNGITCTNIDESNRHITQDLCKSENMEYLKTDDDTDVNGNKYYYGYKYSQNNFSDFKACLNTILVPQPVVQ
;
A
#
# COMPACT_ATOMS: atom_id res chain seq x y z
N MET A 1 0.05 18.27 83.57
CA MET A 1 0.85 19.51 83.79
C MET A 1 2.28 19.13 84.15
N LYS A 2 3.18 19.12 83.17
CA LYS A 2 4.51 19.75 83.20
C LYS A 2 5.22 19.39 81.89
N SER A 3 5.50 20.46 81.16
CA SER A 3 6.26 20.54 79.92
C SER A 3 7.76 20.33 80.17
N ALA A 4 8.48 19.77 79.20
CA ALA A 4 9.75 20.28 78.66
C ALA A 4 10.26 19.27 77.60
N LEU A 5 10.26 19.61 76.31
CA LEU A 5 11.30 20.36 75.57
C LEU A 5 12.49 19.47 75.11
N THR A 6 12.56 19.30 73.77
CA THR A 6 13.73 19.64 72.91
C THR A 6 14.99 18.77 73.08
N GLN A 7 15.62 18.18 72.06
CA GLN A 7 16.17 18.80 70.84
C GLN A 7 16.66 17.70 69.88
N ALA A 8 16.67 18.02 68.59
CA ALA A 8 17.08 17.20 67.46
C ALA A 8 18.60 16.95 67.37
N LEU A 9 19.00 15.92 66.61
CA LEU A 9 20.08 16.03 65.62
C LEU A 9 20.05 14.88 64.61
N PHE A 10 20.61 15.18 63.45
CA PHE A 10 20.26 14.73 62.11
C PHE A 10 21.46 13.97 61.47
N PHE A 11 21.15 13.31 60.35
CA PHE A 11 22.01 12.90 59.22
C PHE A 11 22.82 11.60 59.28
N GLY A 12 22.62 10.81 58.21
CA GLY A 12 23.56 9.78 57.77
C GLY A 12 22.99 8.80 56.73
N ALA A 13 22.30 9.27 55.68
CA ALA A 13 21.97 8.43 54.52
C ALA A 13 23.22 8.32 53.62
N CYS A 14 23.70 7.10 53.39
CA CYS A 14 24.80 6.82 52.47
C CYS A 14 24.19 6.34 51.13
N ALA A 15 24.15 7.26 50.16
CA ALA A 15 23.96 6.95 48.76
C ALA A 15 25.32 6.57 48.15
N THR A 16 25.37 5.45 47.43
CA THR A 16 26.51 5.12 46.55
C THR A 16 26.07 5.33 45.11
N THR A 17 26.60 6.41 44.54
CA THR A 17 26.63 6.74 43.12
C THR A 17 27.81 6.00 42.49
N ALA A 18 27.58 5.26 41.40
CA ALA A 18 28.63 4.94 40.44
C ALA A 18 28.30 5.66 39.13
N ILE A 19 29.24 6.51 38.73
CA ILE A 19 29.21 7.42 37.59
C ILE A 19 29.76 6.70 36.36
N GLY A 20 29.00 6.73 35.27
CA GLY A 20 29.43 7.22 33.97
C GLY A 20 30.48 6.45 33.17
N LEU A 21 30.03 5.91 32.04
CA LEU A 21 30.66 6.23 30.75
C LEU A 21 29.59 6.85 29.85
N LEU A 22 29.83 8.11 29.47
CA LEU A 22 29.10 8.91 28.49
C LEU A 22 29.77 8.77 27.10
N ALA A 23 28.98 9.16 26.10
CA ALA A 23 29.33 9.55 24.72
C ALA A 23 29.35 8.40 23.69
N CYS A 24 28.78 8.53 22.49
CA CYS A 24 28.03 9.59 21.80
C CYS A 24 27.42 8.95 20.53
N GLY A 25 26.27 9.41 20.08
CA GLY A 25 25.74 9.06 18.76
C GLY A 25 24.22 9.22 18.63
N GLU A 26 23.71 10.41 18.93
CA GLU A 26 22.38 10.82 18.51
C GLU A 26 22.41 11.10 17.00
N ASP A 27 22.04 10.12 16.17
CA ASP A 27 21.49 10.39 14.85
C ASP A 27 19.97 10.33 14.97
N SER A 28 19.36 11.51 15.13
CA SER A 28 17.93 11.71 15.01
C SER A 28 17.53 11.61 13.54
N SER A 29 17.61 10.41 12.97
CA SER A 29 16.82 10.08 11.79
C SER A 29 15.42 9.78 12.27
N THR A 30 14.60 10.83 12.37
CA THR A 30 13.14 10.69 12.32
C THR A 30 12.82 10.03 10.99
N SER A 31 12.84 8.71 10.97
CA SER A 31 12.09 7.94 9.99
C SER A 31 10.66 8.46 10.09
N PRO A 32 10.00 8.86 9.00
CA PRO A 32 8.59 9.15 9.06
C PRO A 32 7.91 7.83 9.41
N SER A 33 7.66 7.63 10.70
CA SER A 33 6.66 6.73 11.21
C SER A 33 5.30 7.32 10.82
N GLY A 34 5.02 7.31 9.51
CA GLY A 34 3.67 7.13 9.00
C GLY A 34 3.36 5.65 9.19
N SER A 35 3.21 5.25 10.45
CA SER A 35 2.48 4.05 10.80
C SER A 35 1.21 4.07 9.95
N GLY A 36 1.08 3.08 9.06
CA GLY A 36 -0.17 2.74 8.41
C GLY A 36 -1.20 2.53 9.49
N ALA A 37 -1.88 3.62 9.87
CA ALA A 37 -3.20 3.51 10.42
C ALA A 37 -3.96 2.80 9.31
N ASN A 38 -4.38 1.57 9.59
CA ASN A 38 -5.30 0.83 8.76
C ASN A 38 -6.55 1.71 8.57
N SER A 39 -6.51 2.59 7.59
CA SER A 39 -7.69 3.24 7.03
C SER A 39 -8.58 2.08 6.66
N ALA A 40 -9.74 1.96 7.31
CA ALA A 40 -10.64 0.83 7.14
C ALA A 40 -10.83 0.59 5.63
N GLY A 41 -10.26 -0.52 5.15
CA GLY A 41 -10.47 -0.98 3.78
C GLY A 41 -11.93 -1.34 3.57
N GLU A 42 -12.27 -1.67 2.33
CA GLU A 42 -13.58 -2.25 2.04
C GLU A 42 -13.86 -3.41 3.01
N SER A 43 -15.02 -3.32 3.67
CA SER A 43 -15.44 -4.28 4.67
C SER A 43 -16.82 -4.77 4.31
N ILE A 44 -16.99 -6.09 4.27
CA ILE A 44 -18.30 -6.71 4.16
C ILE A 44 -18.74 -7.07 5.57
N SER A 45 -19.86 -6.52 5.99
CA SER A 45 -20.49 -6.83 7.26
C SER A 45 -21.83 -7.52 7.03
N SER A 46 -22.08 -8.59 7.76
CA SER A 46 -23.32 -9.33 7.69
C SER A 46 -23.92 -9.46 9.08
N SER A 47 -25.26 -9.37 9.17
CA SER A 47 -25.99 -9.55 10.41
C SER A 47 -27.27 -10.35 10.17
N TYR A 48 -27.38 -11.48 10.87
CA TYR A 48 -28.46 -12.44 10.74
C TYR A 48 -29.04 -12.79 12.11
N GLN A 49 -30.34 -13.07 12.14
CA GLN A 49 -30.94 -13.86 13.21
C GLN A 49 -30.50 -15.30 13.05
N LEU A 50 -30.30 -15.97 14.18
CA LEU A 50 -29.73 -17.31 14.23
C LEU A 50 -30.68 -18.28 14.92
N LEU A 51 -30.89 -19.42 14.26
CA LEU A 51 -31.46 -20.62 14.85
C LEU A 51 -30.43 -21.75 14.76
N ILE A 52 -30.07 -22.35 15.90
CA ILE A 52 -29.11 -23.47 15.95
C ILE A 52 -29.86 -24.77 16.21
N ASP A 53 -29.56 -25.80 15.42
CA ASP A 53 -29.91 -27.18 15.72
C ASP A 53 -28.63 -27.94 16.11
N GLU A 54 -28.47 -28.16 17.42
CA GLU A 54 -27.31 -28.87 17.98
C GLU A 54 -27.29 -30.36 17.62
N ASN A 55 -28.44 -30.96 17.30
CA ASN A 55 -28.51 -32.39 16.95
C ASN A 55 -27.97 -32.64 15.54
N SER A 56 -28.32 -31.77 14.59
CA SER A 56 -27.83 -31.84 13.21
C SER A 56 -26.55 -31.04 12.97
N GLN A 57 -26.09 -30.30 13.98
CA GLN A 57 -24.96 -29.36 13.90
C GLN A 57 -25.13 -28.35 12.75
N THR A 58 -26.33 -27.78 12.64
CA THR A 58 -26.66 -26.78 11.62
C THR A 58 -27.08 -25.47 12.24
N MET A 59 -26.86 -24.40 11.48
CA MET A 59 -27.29 -23.04 11.76
C MET A 59 -28.14 -22.56 10.60
N LYS A 60 -29.34 -22.08 10.91
CA LYS A 60 -30.17 -21.34 9.97
C LYS A 60 -30.02 -19.85 10.25
N LEU A 61 -29.50 -19.14 9.25
CA LEU A 61 -29.31 -17.70 9.27
C LEU A 61 -30.47 -17.06 8.51
N SER A 62 -31.20 -16.15 9.14
CA SER A 62 -32.31 -15.43 8.50
C SER A 62 -32.19 -13.95 8.82
N GLY A 63 -32.38 -13.05 7.84
CA GLY A 63 -32.42 -11.62 8.17
C GLY A 63 -31.92 -10.68 7.08
N GLN A 64 -31.19 -9.65 7.51
CA GLN A 64 -30.94 -8.47 6.69
C GLN A 64 -29.91 -8.71 5.57
N GLY A 65 -29.12 -9.78 5.61
CA GLY A 65 -28.21 -10.16 4.53
C GLY A 65 -26.79 -9.59 4.70
N ASP A 66 -26.06 -9.54 3.58
CA ASP A 66 -24.70 -9.00 3.52
C ASP A 66 -24.75 -7.52 3.10
N PHE A 67 -24.01 -6.69 3.82
CA PHE A 67 -23.82 -5.27 3.53
C PHE A 67 -22.36 -4.99 3.24
N GLU A 68 -22.11 -4.17 2.22
CA GLU A 68 -20.78 -3.73 1.86
C GLU A 68 -20.66 -2.22 2.06
N ASN A 69 -19.59 -1.80 2.73
CA ASN A 69 -19.28 -0.39 2.88
C ASN A 69 -18.56 0.11 1.63
N ARG A 70 -19.13 1.13 1.00
CA ARG A 70 -18.61 1.76 -0.21
C ARG A 70 -18.67 3.28 -0.10
N CYS A 71 -17.93 3.96 -0.97
CA CYS A 71 -18.07 5.40 -1.13
C CYS A 71 -19.26 5.72 -2.03
N LEU A 72 -20.43 6.02 -1.46
CA LEU A 72 -21.64 6.31 -2.22
C LEU A 72 -21.64 7.75 -2.73
N VAL A 73 -22.04 7.96 -3.98
CA VAL A 73 -22.05 9.29 -4.59
C VAL A 73 -23.48 9.72 -4.85
N ASN A 74 -23.98 10.60 -3.99
CA ASN A 74 -25.35 11.12 -4.08
C ASN A 74 -25.31 12.57 -4.54
N ASN A 75 -25.81 12.85 -5.75
CA ASN A 75 -25.80 14.19 -6.36
C ASN A 75 -24.40 14.82 -6.38
N GLY A 76 -23.36 14.01 -6.68
CA GLY A 76 -21.97 14.46 -6.72
C GLY A 76 -21.32 14.68 -5.35
N VAL A 77 -22.00 14.31 -4.25
CA VAL A 77 -21.43 14.34 -2.91
C VAL A 77 -21.06 12.92 -2.49
N PRO A 78 -19.76 12.61 -2.31
CA PRO A 78 -19.31 11.32 -1.81
C PRO A 78 -19.62 11.21 -0.31
N GLN A 79 -20.14 10.06 0.10
CA GLN A 79 -20.44 9.72 1.47
C GLN A 79 -20.16 8.23 1.70
N TRP A 80 -19.37 7.93 2.72
CA TRP A 80 -19.19 6.54 3.14
C TRP A 80 -20.51 5.96 3.65
N GLY A 81 -20.94 4.84 3.08
CA GLY A 81 -22.22 4.23 3.41
C GLY A 81 -22.25 2.75 3.08
N SER A 82 -23.26 2.06 3.61
CA SER A 82 -23.44 0.62 3.43
C SER A 82 -24.52 0.34 2.39
N VAL A 83 -24.26 -0.58 1.48
CA VAL A 83 -25.23 -1.09 0.50
C VAL A 83 -25.49 -2.55 0.80
N LYS A 84 -26.75 -2.96 0.73
CA LYS A 84 -27.13 -4.36 0.86
C LYS A 84 -26.84 -5.09 -0.46
N ILE A 85 -25.90 -6.03 -0.43
CA ILE A 85 -25.41 -6.76 -1.62
C ILE A 85 -25.94 -8.20 -1.70
N ARG A 86 -26.42 -8.75 -0.58
CA ARG A 86 -27.08 -10.07 -0.57
C ARG A 86 -28.32 -10.04 0.32
N SER A 87 -29.33 -10.83 -0.04
CA SER A 87 -30.46 -11.16 0.82
C SER A 87 -30.74 -12.65 0.74
N GLY A 88 -31.25 -13.23 1.81
CA GLY A 88 -31.61 -14.65 1.82
C GLY A 88 -31.50 -15.28 3.19
N GLU A 89 -32.11 -16.45 3.32
CA GLU A 89 -31.75 -17.38 4.37
C GLU A 89 -30.46 -18.10 3.95
N GLN A 90 -29.56 -18.37 4.90
CA GLN A 90 -28.42 -19.23 4.66
C GLN A 90 -28.46 -20.42 5.61
N LEU A 91 -28.09 -21.58 5.09
CA LEU A 91 -27.88 -22.77 5.89
C LEU A 91 -26.38 -23.01 6.03
N VAL A 92 -25.91 -23.16 7.26
CA VAL A 92 -24.50 -23.36 7.56
C VAL A 92 -24.35 -24.59 8.46
N GLN A 93 -23.52 -25.53 8.05
CA GLN A 93 -23.11 -26.64 8.90
C GLN A 93 -21.89 -26.21 9.72
N TYR A 94 -21.83 -26.64 10.99
CA TYR A 94 -20.67 -26.42 11.84
C TYR A 94 -20.12 -27.71 12.43
N LYS A 95 -18.83 -27.73 12.70
CA LYS A 95 -18.15 -28.83 13.40
C LYS A 95 -17.02 -28.27 14.26
N PHE A 96 -16.71 -28.94 15.36
CA PHE A 96 -15.50 -28.68 16.13
C PHE A 96 -14.41 -29.68 15.77
N VAL A 97 -13.21 -29.18 15.50
CA VAL A 97 -11.99 -29.98 15.33
C VAL A 97 -10.99 -29.49 16.39
N GLY A 98 -10.99 -30.14 17.55
CA GLY A 98 -10.30 -29.61 18.73
C GLY A 98 -10.91 -28.29 19.17
N ASP A 99 -10.08 -27.24 19.27
CA ASP A 99 -10.48 -25.89 19.65
C ASP A 99 -10.87 -25.01 18.44
N THR A 100 -10.88 -25.59 17.23
CA THR A 100 -11.20 -24.88 15.99
C THR A 100 -12.66 -25.09 15.60
N LEU A 101 -13.34 -23.99 15.29
CA LEU A 101 -14.66 -24.01 14.67
C LEU A 101 -14.49 -24.15 13.15
N VAL A 102 -15.21 -25.07 12.54
CA VAL A 102 -15.27 -25.27 11.10
C VAL A 102 -16.68 -24.92 10.63
N LEU A 103 -16.80 -24.03 9.64
CA LEU A 103 -18.09 -23.63 9.05
C LEU A 103 -18.12 -23.97 7.55
N SER A 104 -19.19 -24.63 7.12
CA SER A 104 -19.47 -24.93 5.72
C SER A 104 -20.83 -24.36 5.32
N TRP A 105 -20.87 -23.60 4.23
CA TRP A 105 -22.09 -22.99 3.70
C TRP A 105 -22.76 -23.96 2.74
N TRP A 106 -24.09 -23.98 2.79
CA TRP A 106 -24.91 -24.65 1.81
C TRP A 106 -24.77 -24.01 0.44
N ASP A 107 -24.60 -24.84 -0.59
CA ASP A 107 -24.60 -24.44 -1.99
C ASP A 107 -25.93 -24.82 -2.62
N ASP A 108 -26.70 -23.81 -3.03
CA ASP A 108 -27.99 -24.01 -3.67
C ASP A 108 -27.87 -24.60 -5.09
N GLU A 109 -26.72 -24.45 -5.75
CA GLU A 109 -26.51 -25.00 -7.10
C GLU A 109 -26.34 -26.51 -7.07
N ASP A 110 -25.59 -27.02 -6.09
CA ASP A 110 -25.27 -28.44 -5.95
C ASP A 110 -26.16 -29.18 -4.94
N ASP A 111 -27.06 -28.48 -4.23
CA ASP A 111 -27.95 -29.02 -3.19
C ASP A 111 -27.17 -29.78 -2.10
N GLU A 112 -25.98 -29.26 -1.75
CA GLU A 112 -25.10 -29.83 -0.73
C GLU A 112 -24.30 -28.78 0.06
N PHE A 113 -23.70 -29.19 1.17
CA PHE A 113 -22.75 -28.34 1.90
C PHE A 113 -21.39 -28.33 1.20
N ASN A 114 -20.80 -27.14 1.07
CA ASN A 114 -19.46 -26.96 0.54
C ASN A 114 -18.45 -27.89 1.21
N ASN A 115 -17.82 -28.77 0.43
CA ASN A 115 -16.83 -29.72 0.94
C ASN A 115 -15.57 -29.02 1.48
N LEU A 116 -15.30 -27.79 1.03
CA LEU A 116 -14.25 -26.92 1.54
C LEU A 116 -14.84 -25.91 2.54
N ALA A 117 -14.64 -26.21 3.83
CA ALA A 117 -15.13 -25.41 4.93
C ALA A 117 -14.07 -24.41 5.43
N LYS A 118 -14.49 -23.26 5.96
CA LYS A 118 -13.58 -22.29 6.58
C LYS A 118 -13.30 -22.66 8.03
N MET A 119 -12.10 -22.36 8.50
CA MET A 119 -11.64 -22.65 9.85
C MET A 119 -11.47 -21.37 10.66
N TYR A 120 -11.84 -21.41 11.95
CA TYR A 120 -11.79 -20.27 12.86
C TYR A 120 -11.27 -20.64 14.26
N VAL A 121 -10.54 -19.72 14.89
CA VAL A 121 -9.94 -19.87 16.22
C VAL A 121 -10.30 -18.70 17.14
N GLY A 122 -9.95 -18.82 18.43
CA GLY A 122 -10.09 -17.73 19.41
C GLY A 122 -11.37 -17.76 20.26
N GLY A 123 -12.32 -18.63 19.92
CA GLY A 123 -13.54 -18.83 20.71
C GLY A 123 -13.33 -19.71 21.95
N LYS A 124 -14.42 -19.93 22.70
CA LYS A 124 -14.44 -20.88 23.81
C LYS A 124 -14.53 -22.32 23.27
N ALA A 125 -13.53 -23.15 23.58
CA ALA A 125 -13.48 -24.56 23.19
C ALA A 125 -14.82 -25.30 23.46
N GLY A 126 -15.32 -25.99 22.43
CA GLY A 126 -16.56 -26.77 22.48
C GLY A 126 -17.85 -25.95 22.61
N SER A 127 -17.81 -24.62 22.51
CA SER A 127 -18.99 -23.76 22.57
C SER A 127 -19.09 -22.90 21.33
N ILE A 128 -20.16 -23.05 20.56
CA ILE A 128 -20.35 -22.27 19.32
C ILE A 128 -20.51 -20.77 19.61
N TYR A 129 -21.05 -20.42 20.79
CA TYR A 129 -21.30 -19.04 21.21
C TYR A 129 -20.01 -18.32 21.59
N SER A 130 -19.38 -17.68 20.62
CA SER A 130 -18.15 -16.92 20.81
C SER A 130 -17.87 -15.96 19.66
N THR A 131 -16.77 -15.22 19.78
CA THR A 131 -16.14 -14.54 18.65
C THR A 131 -15.00 -15.41 18.13
N TRP A 132 -15.00 -15.61 16.83
CA TRP A 132 -14.16 -16.53 16.09
C TRP A 132 -13.45 -15.76 14.98
N THR A 133 -12.15 -15.94 14.86
CA THR A 133 -11.33 -15.30 13.83
C THR A 133 -10.87 -16.36 12.84
N SER A 134 -11.05 -16.11 11.54
CA SER A 134 -10.62 -17.04 10.50
C SER A 134 -9.12 -17.22 10.50
N ILE A 135 -8.67 -18.41 10.14
CA ILE A 135 -7.27 -18.71 9.82
C ILE A 135 -7.15 -19.02 8.33
N PRO A 136 -5.98 -18.86 7.70
CA PRO A 136 -5.75 -19.12 6.27
C PRO A 136 -5.66 -20.62 5.98
N CYS A 137 -6.67 -21.35 6.43
CA CYS A 137 -6.78 -22.78 6.25
C CYS A 137 -8.21 -23.14 5.88
N THR A 138 -8.33 -24.09 4.97
CA THR A 138 -9.59 -24.74 4.62
C THR A 138 -9.61 -26.15 5.21
N TYR A 139 -10.81 -26.60 5.57
CA TYR A 139 -11.05 -27.95 6.07
C TYR A 139 -11.87 -28.72 5.05
N LYS A 140 -11.34 -29.84 4.56
CA LYS A 140 -12.02 -30.72 3.61
C LYS A 140 -12.85 -31.75 4.36
N LEU A 141 -14.17 -31.58 4.37
CA LEU A 141 -15.12 -32.40 5.15
C LEU A 141 -15.04 -33.89 4.80
N SER A 142 -15.03 -34.22 3.51
CA SER A 142 -14.99 -35.60 3.00
C SER A 142 -13.75 -36.40 3.41
N SER A 143 -12.60 -35.75 3.61
CA SER A 143 -11.34 -36.41 3.95
C SER A 143 -10.84 -36.11 5.36
N GLU A 144 -11.54 -35.23 6.09
CA GLU A 144 -11.16 -34.71 7.39
C GLU A 144 -9.72 -34.15 7.45
N ARG A 145 -9.34 -33.39 6.41
CA ARG A 145 -7.99 -32.81 6.29
C ARG A 145 -8.03 -31.29 6.29
N THR A 146 -7.05 -30.70 6.95
CA THR A 146 -6.75 -29.26 6.88
C THR A 146 -5.75 -29.01 5.76
N ASN A 147 -6.02 -28.03 4.91
CA ASN A 147 -5.06 -27.44 3.99
C ASN A 147 -4.86 -25.98 4.40
N CYS A 148 -3.61 -25.56 4.60
CA CYS A 148 -3.28 -24.17 4.89
C CYS A 148 -2.42 -23.68 3.72
N ASP A 149 -2.85 -22.61 3.08
CA ASP A 149 -2.08 -21.92 2.07
C ASP A 149 -1.53 -20.66 2.73
N ASP A 150 -0.21 -20.65 2.98
CA ASP A 150 0.48 -19.55 3.66
C ASP A 150 0.62 -18.30 2.77
N ASP A 151 0.34 -18.44 1.48
CA ASP A 151 0.68 -17.46 0.45
C ASP A 151 -0.47 -16.46 0.12
N ASP A 152 -1.70 -16.63 0.64
CA ASP A 152 -2.87 -15.84 0.18
C ASP A 152 -3.84 -15.42 1.32
N ILE A 153 -3.37 -14.75 2.39
CA ILE A 153 -4.30 -14.12 3.35
C ILE A 153 -4.86 -12.81 2.80
N GLU A 154 -5.77 -12.89 1.84
CA GLU A 154 -6.41 -11.70 1.24
C GLU A 154 -7.42 -11.02 2.19
N ALA A 155 -7.89 -11.71 3.23
CA ALA A 155 -8.85 -11.17 4.17
C ALA A 155 -8.84 -11.87 5.53
N THR A 156 -9.09 -11.09 6.59
CA THR A 156 -9.48 -11.63 7.90
C THR A 156 -10.99 -11.57 8.05
N GLU A 157 -11.59 -12.70 8.39
CA GLU A 157 -13.00 -12.82 8.70
C GLU A 157 -13.20 -13.03 10.20
N ILE A 158 -13.99 -12.18 10.83
CA ILE A 158 -14.41 -12.30 12.23
C ILE A 158 -15.89 -12.66 12.25
N VAL A 159 -16.21 -13.79 12.87
CA VAL A 159 -17.58 -14.25 13.09
C VAL A 159 -17.91 -14.15 14.57
N SER A 160 -19.03 -13.54 14.92
CA SER A 160 -19.56 -13.54 16.29
C SER A 160 -20.91 -14.24 16.32
N ILE A 161 -21.00 -15.25 17.18
CA ILE A 161 -22.18 -16.11 17.32
C ILE A 161 -22.71 -15.97 18.74
N THR A 162 -23.98 -15.59 18.87
CA THR A 162 -24.70 -15.55 20.14
C THR A 162 -25.87 -16.53 20.11
N SER A 163 -26.70 -16.58 21.16
CA SER A 163 -27.85 -17.47 21.20
C SER A 163 -28.94 -17.16 20.15
N ASN A 164 -28.93 -15.95 19.59
CA ASN A 164 -29.97 -15.51 18.65
C ASN A 164 -29.43 -14.67 17.48
N SER A 165 -28.12 -14.44 17.40
CA SER A 165 -27.53 -13.65 16.32
C SER A 165 -26.25 -14.27 15.79
N PHE A 166 -26.02 -14.05 14.50
CA PHE A 166 -24.76 -14.31 13.81
C PHE A 166 -24.34 -13.02 13.12
N SER A 167 -23.12 -12.56 13.38
CA SER A 167 -22.52 -11.47 12.62
C SER A 167 -21.20 -11.91 12.02
N LYS A 168 -20.93 -11.44 10.80
CA LYS A 168 -19.67 -11.68 10.10
C LYS A 168 -19.10 -10.34 9.67
N THR A 169 -17.81 -10.13 9.86
CA THR A 169 -17.09 -9.00 9.33
C THR A 169 -15.88 -9.53 8.57
N VAL A 170 -15.84 -9.27 7.27
CA VAL A 170 -14.69 -9.55 6.43
C VAL A 170 -13.96 -8.23 6.24
N THR A 171 -12.70 -8.20 6.63
CA THR A 171 -11.79 -7.09 6.39
C THR A 171 -10.72 -7.59 5.43
N ALA A 172 -10.69 -7.04 4.22
CA ALA A 172 -9.62 -7.30 3.28
C ALA A 172 -8.28 -6.97 3.95
N GLN A 173 -7.38 -7.94 3.97
CA GLN A 173 -5.99 -7.75 4.32
C GLN A 173 -5.24 -7.66 3.01
N TYR A 174 -4.98 -6.43 2.59
CA TYR A 174 -4.08 -6.19 1.48
C TYR A 174 -2.68 -6.52 1.97
N ILE A 175 -2.23 -7.75 1.74
CA ILE A 175 -0.83 -8.09 1.97
C ILE A 175 -0.04 -7.21 0.99
N GLU A 176 0.84 -6.36 1.53
CA GLU A 176 1.77 -5.55 0.72
C GLU A 176 2.84 -6.47 0.08
N GLU A 177 2.44 -7.48 -0.71
CA GLU A 177 3.35 -8.54 -1.18
C GLU A 177 4.43 -8.06 -2.12
N THR A 178 4.24 -6.89 -2.73
CA THR A 178 5.22 -6.35 -3.64
C THR A 178 5.39 -4.86 -3.44
N ASN A 179 5.71 -4.40 -2.23
CA ASN A 179 6.24 -3.05 -2.12
C ASN A 179 7.56 -3.00 -2.91
N ARG A 180 7.48 -2.51 -4.15
CA ARG A 180 8.63 -2.51 -5.07
C ARG A 180 9.72 -1.68 -4.42
N LYS A 181 10.88 -2.29 -4.20
CA LYS A 181 12.02 -1.57 -3.63
C LYS A 181 12.44 -0.47 -4.59
N PHE A 182 12.13 0.78 -4.24
CA PHE A 182 12.59 1.92 -5.00
C PHE A 182 14.03 2.28 -4.62
N ASN A 183 14.77 2.79 -5.60
CA ASN A 183 16.07 3.41 -5.38
C ASN A 183 16.29 4.48 -6.46
N TYR A 184 16.16 5.75 -6.06
CA TYR A 184 16.28 6.89 -6.96
C TYR A 184 17.57 6.86 -7.77
N ALA A 185 18.70 6.50 -7.13
CA ALA A 185 20.02 6.52 -7.76
C ALA A 185 20.13 5.62 -9.01
N THR A 186 19.35 4.54 -9.04
CA THR A 186 19.29 3.58 -10.14
C THR A 186 17.99 3.65 -10.94
N SER A 187 17.12 4.62 -10.66
CA SER A 187 15.79 4.71 -11.27
C SER A 187 15.81 5.24 -12.70
N ASP A 188 14.88 4.78 -13.55
CA ASP A 188 14.67 5.40 -14.87
C ASP A 188 14.20 6.85 -14.72
N TYR A 189 13.50 7.18 -13.63
CA TYR A 189 13.11 8.56 -13.29
C TYR A 189 14.31 9.52 -13.32
N ARG A 190 15.40 9.16 -12.62
CA ARG A 190 16.62 9.99 -12.53
C ARG A 190 17.22 10.22 -13.91
N TYR A 191 17.31 9.17 -14.71
CA TYR A 191 17.81 9.25 -16.08
C TYR A 191 16.96 10.17 -16.96
N LYS A 192 15.64 9.95 -16.97
CA LYS A 192 14.67 10.75 -17.73
C LYS A 192 14.76 12.22 -17.35
N LEU A 193 14.84 12.52 -16.06
CA LEU A 193 15.06 13.89 -15.58
C LEU A 193 16.33 14.51 -16.20
N PHE A 194 17.47 13.82 -16.13
CA PHE A 194 18.72 14.33 -16.68
C PHE A 194 18.65 14.53 -18.19
N ALA A 195 18.11 13.55 -18.92
CA ALA A 195 17.89 13.65 -20.35
C ALA A 195 16.98 14.84 -20.70
N TYR A 196 15.92 15.08 -19.92
CA TYR A 196 15.02 16.21 -20.09
C TYR A 196 15.72 17.55 -19.84
N LEU A 197 16.48 17.69 -18.75
CA LEU A 197 17.20 18.93 -18.44
C LEU A 197 18.25 19.27 -19.51
N VAL A 198 18.95 18.26 -20.03
CA VAL A 198 20.00 18.44 -21.04
C VAL A 198 19.42 18.71 -22.43
N THR A 199 18.33 18.04 -22.82
CA THR A 199 17.83 18.10 -24.21
C THR A 199 16.61 19.01 -24.39
N GLY A 200 15.86 19.29 -23.32
CA GLY A 200 14.54 19.91 -23.38
C GLY A 200 13.48 19.08 -24.12
N ASN A 201 13.77 17.82 -24.49
CA ASN A 201 12.86 17.00 -25.27
C ASN A 201 11.77 16.39 -24.37
N ALA A 202 10.51 16.72 -24.67
CA ALA A 202 9.35 16.30 -23.90
C ALA A 202 9.17 14.77 -23.78
N SER A 203 9.82 13.97 -24.64
CA SER A 203 9.81 12.50 -24.57
C SER A 203 10.58 11.95 -23.36
N TYR A 204 11.39 12.79 -22.70
CA TYR A 204 12.15 12.43 -21.50
C TYR A 204 11.57 13.00 -20.21
N ILE A 205 10.39 13.63 -20.23
CA ILE A 205 9.80 14.11 -18.97
C ILE A 205 9.59 12.91 -18.04
N PRO A 206 10.14 12.91 -16.82
CA PRO A 206 10.05 11.77 -15.93
C PRO A 206 8.62 11.60 -15.42
N LEU A 207 8.04 10.42 -15.65
CA LEU A 207 6.80 9.99 -15.03
C LEU A 207 7.08 9.41 -13.63
N PRO A 208 6.18 9.55 -12.64
CA PRO A 208 6.39 9.05 -11.29
C PRO A 208 6.66 7.54 -11.20
N ASP A 209 5.95 6.74 -11.98
CA ASP A 209 6.08 5.27 -12.04
C ASP A 209 7.50 4.80 -12.41
N TYR A 210 8.26 5.62 -13.14
CA TYR A 210 9.66 5.35 -13.50
C TYR A 210 10.61 5.32 -12.27
N ILE A 211 10.13 5.65 -11.08
CA ILE A 211 10.91 5.57 -9.85
C ILE A 211 11.17 4.12 -9.40
N PHE A 212 10.28 3.20 -9.76
CA PHE A 212 10.41 1.76 -9.49
C PHE A 212 11.12 1.01 -10.61
N GLY A 213 11.12 1.58 -11.82
CA GLY A 213 11.89 1.06 -12.94
C GLY A 213 13.39 1.22 -12.68
N LYS A 214 14.15 0.13 -12.85
CA LYS A 214 15.61 0.26 -12.95
C LYS A 214 15.95 0.82 -14.32
N ALA A 215 16.76 1.87 -14.37
CA ALA A 215 17.40 2.28 -15.60
C ALA A 215 18.20 1.08 -16.13
N VAL A 216 17.98 0.71 -17.40
CA VAL A 216 18.69 -0.41 -18.03
C VAL A 216 20.17 -0.09 -17.99
N THR A 217 20.89 -0.77 -17.10
CA THR A 217 22.32 -0.56 -16.94
C THR A 217 23.01 -1.32 -18.05
N ILE A 218 23.63 -0.59 -18.98
CA ILE A 218 24.54 -1.18 -19.95
C ILE A 218 25.71 -1.79 -19.17
N GLY A 219 25.67 -3.10 -18.90
CA GLY A 219 26.75 -3.78 -18.19
C GLY A 219 26.48 -5.26 -17.93
N ASP A 220 25.23 -5.61 -17.60
CA ASP A 220 24.92 -6.96 -17.11
C ASP A 220 24.16 -7.83 -18.12
N GLU A 221 23.67 -7.24 -19.21
CA GLU A 221 22.95 -7.97 -20.25
C GLU A 221 23.85 -8.27 -21.46
N TYR A 222 23.84 -9.53 -21.86
CA TYR A 222 24.53 -10.02 -23.04
C TYR A 222 23.52 -10.38 -24.12
N VAL A 223 23.81 -9.99 -25.36
CA VAL A 223 23.05 -10.46 -26.53
C VAL A 223 23.94 -11.33 -27.38
N LYS A 224 23.34 -12.36 -27.98
CA LYS A 224 24.03 -13.17 -28.98
C LYS A 224 24.03 -12.42 -30.31
N GLN A 225 25.19 -11.90 -30.70
CA GLN A 225 25.42 -11.34 -32.02
C GLN A 225 26.39 -12.25 -32.79
N ASN A 226 25.95 -12.77 -33.94
CA ASN A 226 26.75 -13.69 -34.77
C ASN A 226 27.28 -14.92 -34.00
N GLY A 227 26.53 -15.41 -33.02
CA GLY A 227 26.90 -16.56 -32.20
C GLY A 227 27.78 -16.26 -30.97
N ASN A 228 28.27 -15.03 -30.82
CA ASN A 228 29.05 -14.60 -29.66
C ASN A 228 28.16 -13.82 -28.69
N LEU A 229 28.37 -14.04 -27.38
CA LEU A 229 27.81 -13.16 -26.36
C LEU A 229 28.60 -11.86 -26.38
N VAL A 230 27.94 -10.77 -26.75
CA VAL A 230 28.49 -9.41 -26.73
C VAL A 230 27.74 -8.67 -25.63
N SER A 231 28.47 -7.97 -24.76
CA SER A 231 27.82 -7.13 -23.77
C SER A 231 27.07 -5.99 -24.47
N TYR A 232 25.94 -5.56 -23.92
CA TYR A 232 25.29 -4.33 -24.41
C TYR A 232 26.28 -3.15 -24.43
N ALA A 233 27.27 -3.11 -23.53
CA ALA A 233 28.30 -2.06 -23.50
C ALA A 233 29.13 -2.01 -24.76
N GLU A 234 29.64 -3.14 -25.22
CA GLU A 234 30.48 -3.22 -26.42
C GLU A 234 29.70 -2.91 -27.70
N LEU A 235 28.42 -3.31 -27.75
CA LEU A 235 27.55 -3.07 -28.89
C LEU A 235 27.24 -1.58 -29.11
N TYR A 236 27.08 -0.84 -28.01
CA TYR A 236 26.62 0.55 -28.04
C TYR A 236 27.69 1.59 -27.74
N ALA A 237 28.93 1.18 -27.42
CA ALA A 237 30.06 2.09 -27.15
C ALA A 237 30.36 3.07 -28.29
N ASN A 238 30.02 2.73 -29.53
CA ASN A 238 30.31 3.55 -30.71
C ASN A 238 29.20 4.55 -31.09
N TYR A 239 28.05 4.51 -30.41
CA TYR A 239 26.95 5.44 -30.70
C TYR A 239 27.18 6.79 -30.01
N PRO A 240 26.88 7.93 -30.66
CA PRO A 240 26.86 9.24 -30.02
C PRO A 240 25.99 9.21 -28.76
N LEU A 241 26.37 9.98 -27.74
CA LEU A 241 25.62 10.06 -26.48
C LEU A 241 24.13 10.35 -26.72
N SER A 242 23.79 11.24 -27.65
CA SER A 242 22.41 11.54 -28.05
C SER A 242 21.63 10.34 -28.60
N GLU A 243 22.29 9.43 -29.33
CA GLU A 243 21.65 8.22 -29.87
C GLU A 243 21.49 7.16 -28.78
N ARG A 244 22.50 6.97 -27.92
CA ARG A 244 22.37 6.07 -26.75
C ARG A 244 21.27 6.53 -25.79
N ILE A 245 21.11 7.84 -25.65
CA ILE A 245 19.99 8.48 -24.94
C ILE A 245 18.65 8.08 -25.57
N SER A 246 18.50 8.17 -26.89
CA SER A 246 17.26 7.76 -27.56
C SER A 246 16.93 6.27 -27.39
N MET A 247 17.93 5.45 -27.10
CA MET A 247 17.79 4.00 -26.92
C MET A 247 17.61 3.58 -25.46
N GLY A 248 17.68 4.50 -24.50
CA GLY A 248 17.52 4.20 -23.06
C GLY A 248 18.66 3.39 -22.45
N LEU A 249 19.85 3.42 -23.07
CA LEU A 249 21.00 2.62 -22.69
C LEU A 249 22.06 3.49 -21.99
N HIS A 250 22.29 3.32 -20.67
CA HIS A 250 23.33 4.04 -19.90
C HIS A 250 23.94 3.19 -18.78
N SER A 251 25.20 3.43 -18.43
CA SER A 251 25.79 2.94 -17.16
C SER A 251 25.55 3.94 -16.01
N THR A 252 25.65 3.47 -14.76
CA THR A 252 25.60 4.32 -13.56
C THR A 252 26.72 5.37 -13.53
N GLU A 253 27.89 5.07 -14.10
CA GLU A 253 29.00 6.02 -14.26
C GLU A 253 28.73 7.08 -15.35
N GLU A 254 28.05 6.72 -16.44
CA GLU A 254 27.65 7.69 -17.47
C GLU A 254 26.60 8.68 -16.99
N LEU A 255 25.71 8.27 -16.07
CA LEU A 255 24.76 9.17 -15.41
C LEU A 255 25.44 10.21 -14.53
N ALA A 256 26.59 9.90 -13.93
CA ALA A 256 27.31 10.82 -13.04
C ALA A 256 28.03 11.96 -13.78
N THR A 257 28.22 11.84 -15.10
CA THR A 257 28.87 12.85 -15.96
C THR A 257 27.97 13.32 -17.11
N PHE A 258 26.69 12.95 -17.06
CA PHE A 258 25.75 13.09 -18.15
C PHE A 258 25.54 14.55 -18.53
N GLY A 259 25.95 14.93 -19.75
CA GLY A 259 25.69 16.26 -20.31
C GLY A 259 26.23 17.43 -19.49
N GLY A 260 27.25 17.23 -18.64
CA GLY A 260 27.77 18.28 -17.76
C GLY A 260 27.01 18.44 -16.43
N ILE A 261 26.14 17.49 -16.08
CA ILE A 261 25.57 17.34 -14.75
C ILE A 261 26.67 16.86 -13.79
N VAL A 262 26.75 17.47 -12.61
CA VAL A 262 27.66 17.07 -11.53
C VAL A 262 26.86 16.78 -10.27
N SER A 263 26.79 15.51 -9.90
CA SER A 263 26.14 15.03 -8.66
C SER A 263 26.98 15.38 -7.42
N THR A 264 26.34 15.82 -6.35
CA THR A 264 27.02 16.20 -5.09
C THR A 264 26.52 15.47 -3.87
N ASP A 265 25.26 15.01 -3.85
CA ASP A 265 24.67 14.30 -2.72
C ASP A 265 23.62 13.33 -3.23
N LEU A 266 24.03 12.09 -3.53
CA LEU A 266 23.17 11.06 -4.12
C LEU A 266 22.77 10.03 -3.07
N SER A 267 21.47 9.74 -2.98
CA SER A 267 20.91 8.76 -2.07
C SER A 267 19.81 7.93 -2.74
N ALA A 268 19.27 6.96 -1.99
CA ALA A 268 18.11 6.19 -2.46
C ALA A 268 16.84 7.04 -2.59
N THR A 269 16.73 8.18 -1.90
CA THR A 269 15.53 9.01 -1.82
C THR A 269 15.67 10.37 -2.51
N GLY A 270 16.76 10.60 -3.24
CA GLY A 270 16.94 11.87 -3.95
C GLY A 270 18.38 12.17 -4.30
N GLU A 271 18.58 13.37 -4.83
CA GLU A 271 19.88 13.85 -5.25
C GLU A 271 19.98 15.37 -5.25
N THR A 272 21.13 15.91 -4.87
CA THR A 272 21.53 17.27 -5.26
C THR A 272 22.58 17.20 -6.35
N PHE A 273 22.40 18.00 -7.40
CA PHE A 273 23.33 18.09 -8.53
C PHE A 273 23.37 19.50 -9.11
N THR A 274 24.38 19.79 -9.93
CA THR A 274 24.50 21.05 -10.66
C THR A 274 24.49 20.82 -12.16
N TYR A 275 23.87 21.73 -12.92
CA TYR A 275 23.85 21.74 -14.37
C TYR A 275 23.78 23.19 -14.89
N GLY A 276 24.65 23.56 -15.83
CA GLY A 276 24.69 24.93 -16.35
C GLY A 276 24.93 26.00 -15.28
N GLY A 277 25.61 25.66 -14.18
CA GLY A 277 25.83 26.55 -13.03
C GLY A 277 24.62 26.70 -12.09
N VAL A 278 23.52 25.99 -12.35
CA VAL A 278 22.31 25.97 -11.52
C VAL A 278 22.31 24.72 -10.64
N SER A 279 21.98 24.88 -9.35
CA SER A 279 21.83 23.77 -8.41
C SER A 279 20.39 23.27 -8.41
N TYR A 280 20.22 21.96 -8.49
CA TYR A 280 18.95 21.25 -8.43
C TYR A 280 18.95 20.30 -7.24
N THR A 281 17.81 20.20 -6.56
CA THR A 281 17.57 19.22 -5.50
C THR A 281 16.33 18.41 -5.85
N VAL A 282 16.48 17.09 -5.88
CA VAL A 282 15.41 16.13 -6.10
C VAL A 282 15.12 15.41 -4.80
N SER A 283 13.86 15.29 -4.43
CA SER A 283 13.44 14.56 -3.24
C SER A 283 12.25 13.67 -3.53
N VAL A 284 12.39 12.39 -3.19
CA VAL A 284 11.33 11.39 -3.23
C VAL A 284 10.69 11.37 -1.85
N LEU A 285 9.53 11.99 -1.73
CA LEU A 285 8.81 12.15 -0.46
C LEU A 285 7.95 10.92 -0.12
N LYS A 286 7.39 10.28 -1.16
CA LYS A 286 6.57 9.07 -1.05
C LYS A 286 6.82 8.20 -2.28
N ALA A 287 6.93 6.89 -2.09
CA ALA A 287 7.07 5.91 -3.16
C ALA A 287 6.53 4.56 -2.65
N ILE A 288 5.23 4.37 -2.83
CA ILE A 288 4.51 3.13 -2.58
C ILE A 288 3.92 2.67 -3.90
N ASP A 289 4.13 1.42 -4.27
CA ASP A 289 3.51 0.79 -5.43
C ASP A 289 3.20 -0.66 -5.08
N THR A 290 1.95 -0.89 -4.74
CA THR A 290 1.34 -2.21 -4.57
C THR A 290 0.29 -2.40 -5.65
N ASP A 291 -0.23 -3.62 -5.80
CA ASP A 291 -1.28 -3.87 -6.81
C ASP A 291 -2.53 -3.02 -6.58
N GLU A 292 -2.82 -2.67 -5.32
CA GLU A 292 -4.03 -1.95 -4.91
C GLU A 292 -3.83 -0.45 -4.69
N HIS A 293 -2.60 -0.04 -4.37
CA HIS A 293 -2.27 1.33 -4.03
C HIS A 293 -0.93 1.76 -4.65
N THR A 294 -0.99 2.82 -5.44
CA THR A 294 0.20 3.55 -5.89
C THR A 294 0.16 4.93 -5.23
N SER A 295 1.24 5.37 -4.62
CA SER A 295 1.38 6.76 -4.17
C SER A 295 2.83 7.20 -4.23
N ILE A 296 3.09 8.10 -5.17
CA ILE A 296 4.40 8.60 -5.52
C ILE A 296 4.35 10.11 -5.43
N THR A 297 5.32 10.70 -4.73
CA THR A 297 5.49 12.15 -4.68
C THR A 297 6.96 12.47 -4.81
N VAL A 298 7.32 13.17 -5.89
CA VAL A 298 8.69 13.62 -6.17
C VAL A 298 8.70 15.13 -6.33
N THR A 299 9.66 15.79 -5.70
CA THR A 299 9.91 17.22 -5.88
C THR A 299 11.23 17.47 -6.57
N ILE A 300 11.27 18.52 -7.39
CA ILE A 300 12.49 19.04 -8.03
C ILE A 300 12.53 20.54 -7.73
N ALA A 301 13.53 20.97 -6.98
CA ALA A 301 13.68 22.34 -6.54
C ALA A 301 14.94 23.00 -7.11
N THR A 302 14.81 24.26 -7.54
CA THR A 302 15.94 25.11 -7.93
C THR A 302 15.54 26.58 -7.88
N ASN A 303 16.45 27.48 -7.50
CA ASN A 303 16.24 28.94 -7.50
C ASN A 303 14.92 29.40 -6.83
N GLY A 304 14.50 28.70 -5.77
CA GLY A 304 13.24 29.00 -5.06
C GLY A 304 11.96 28.49 -5.74
N ILE A 305 12.06 27.87 -6.91
CA ILE A 305 10.96 27.17 -7.59
C ILE A 305 10.99 25.70 -7.17
N THR A 306 9.83 25.12 -6.86
CA THR A 306 9.68 23.68 -6.59
C THR A 306 8.60 23.11 -7.48
N CYS A 307 8.97 22.12 -8.29
CA CYS A 307 8.06 21.35 -9.14
C CYS A 307 7.75 20.03 -8.45
N THR A 308 6.48 19.78 -8.16
CA THR A 308 6.01 18.56 -7.49
C THR A 308 5.27 17.68 -8.49
N ASN A 309 5.67 16.42 -8.60
CA ASN A 309 4.98 15.38 -9.36
C ASN A 309 4.30 14.43 -8.38
N ILE A 310 2.98 14.33 -8.49
CA ILE A 310 2.11 13.49 -7.66
C ILE A 310 1.44 12.49 -8.60
N ASP A 311 1.52 11.22 -8.23
CA ASP A 311 0.69 10.16 -8.79
C ASP A 311 0.20 9.30 -7.63
N GLU A 312 -1.10 9.39 -7.35
CA GLU A 312 -1.75 8.60 -6.33
C GLU A 312 -2.97 7.90 -6.91
N SER A 313 -3.01 6.58 -6.75
CA SER A 313 -4.14 5.77 -7.12
C SER A 313 -4.47 4.75 -6.03
N ASN A 314 -5.76 4.58 -5.77
CA ASN A 314 -6.27 3.48 -4.95
C ASN A 314 -7.34 2.77 -5.75
N ARG A 315 -7.21 1.46 -5.95
CA ARG A 315 -8.24 0.64 -6.57
C ARG A 315 -9.43 0.42 -5.65
N HIS A 316 -9.22 0.42 -4.33
CA HIS A 316 -10.28 0.35 -3.34
C HIS A 316 -10.39 1.67 -2.59
N ILE A 317 -11.59 2.25 -2.55
CA ILE A 317 -11.80 3.54 -1.86
C ILE A 317 -11.89 3.29 -0.37
N THR A 318 -11.05 3.97 0.41
CA THR A 318 -11.17 3.99 1.88
C THR A 318 -12.11 5.10 2.33
N GLN A 319 -12.60 5.01 3.57
CA GLN A 319 -13.41 6.06 4.18
C GLN A 319 -12.70 7.43 4.17
N ASP A 320 -11.37 7.45 4.35
CA ASP A 320 -10.57 8.67 4.37
C ASP A 320 -10.50 9.38 3.01
N LEU A 321 -10.64 8.62 1.92
CA LEU A 321 -10.68 9.12 0.55
C LEU A 321 -12.10 9.52 0.11
N CYS A 322 -13.13 8.96 0.75
CA CYS A 322 -14.53 9.26 0.46
C CYS A 322 -15.00 10.60 1.06
N LYS A 323 -14.42 11.71 0.58
CA LYS A 323 -14.70 13.07 1.03
C LYS A 323 -14.95 14.00 -0.14
N SER A 324 -15.73 15.06 0.08
CA SER A 324 -16.11 16.00 -0.98
C SER A 324 -14.91 16.66 -1.66
N GLU A 325 -13.82 16.95 -0.91
CA GLU A 325 -12.59 17.48 -1.49
C GLU A 325 -11.89 16.55 -2.49
N ASN A 326 -12.23 15.26 -2.48
CA ASN A 326 -11.62 14.26 -3.36
C ASN A 326 -12.47 13.92 -4.59
N MET A 327 -13.64 14.54 -4.74
CA MET A 327 -14.62 14.16 -5.77
C MET A 327 -14.05 14.19 -7.19
N GLU A 328 -13.16 15.14 -7.50
CA GLU A 328 -12.51 15.23 -8.83
C GLU A 328 -11.55 14.07 -9.13
N TYR A 329 -11.04 13.41 -8.09
CA TYR A 329 -10.12 12.29 -8.18
C TYR A 329 -10.83 10.93 -8.09
N LEU A 330 -12.11 10.90 -7.70
CA LEU A 330 -12.91 9.69 -7.65
C LEU A 330 -13.43 9.31 -9.05
N LYS A 331 -13.22 8.06 -9.45
CA LYS A 331 -13.91 7.43 -10.57
C LYS A 331 -15.16 6.74 -10.03
N THR A 332 -16.28 7.01 -10.67
CA THR A 332 -17.59 6.54 -10.23
C THR A 332 -18.20 5.56 -11.22
N ASP A 333 -18.96 4.62 -10.70
CA ASP A 333 -19.77 3.68 -11.47
C ASP A 333 -21.18 3.58 -10.85
N ASP A 334 -22.13 2.93 -11.54
CA ASP A 334 -23.44 2.59 -11.02
C ASP A 334 -23.63 1.09 -10.85
N ASP A 335 -24.44 0.70 -9.87
CA ASP A 335 -24.82 -0.68 -9.61
C ASP A 335 -26.25 -0.73 -9.03
N THR A 336 -26.81 -1.93 -8.86
CA THR A 336 -28.17 -2.15 -8.37
C THR A 336 -28.13 -3.01 -7.11
N ASP A 337 -28.74 -2.53 -6.03
CA ASP A 337 -28.86 -3.29 -4.78
C ASP A 337 -29.80 -4.48 -4.95
N VAL A 338 -29.85 -5.36 -3.94
CA VAL A 338 -30.69 -6.57 -3.98
C VAL A 338 -32.20 -6.28 -4.07
N ASN A 339 -32.63 -5.05 -3.79
CA ASN A 339 -34.03 -4.65 -3.89
C ASN A 339 -34.35 -4.02 -5.26
N GLY A 340 -33.37 -3.96 -6.18
CA GLY A 340 -33.52 -3.32 -7.48
C GLY A 340 -33.29 -1.82 -7.48
N ASN A 341 -32.77 -1.23 -6.39
CA ASN A 341 -32.47 0.20 -6.33
C ASN A 341 -31.11 0.47 -6.95
N LYS A 342 -31.06 1.37 -7.93
CA LYS A 342 -29.79 1.87 -8.48
C LYS A 342 -29.09 2.79 -7.49
N TYR A 343 -27.77 2.69 -7.41
CA TYR A 343 -26.90 3.58 -6.66
C TYR A 343 -25.61 3.86 -7.42
N TYR A 344 -24.95 4.99 -7.11
CA TYR A 344 -23.63 5.33 -7.65
C TYR A 344 -22.59 5.22 -6.56
N TYR A 345 -21.39 4.77 -6.91
CA TYR A 345 -20.30 4.62 -5.96
C TYR A 345 -18.96 4.96 -6.60
N GLY A 346 -18.02 5.45 -5.77
CA GLY A 346 -16.62 5.59 -6.15
C GLY A 346 -15.94 4.23 -6.11
N TYR A 347 -15.37 3.80 -7.23
CA TYR A 347 -14.68 2.51 -7.37
C TYR A 347 -13.17 2.66 -7.54
N LYS A 348 -12.64 3.87 -7.74
CA LYS A 348 -11.19 4.11 -7.87
C LYS A 348 -10.86 5.55 -7.53
N TYR A 349 -9.77 5.77 -6.81
CA TYR A 349 -9.17 7.10 -6.61
C TYR A 349 -7.98 7.24 -7.57
N SER A 350 -7.86 8.39 -8.23
CA SER A 350 -6.73 8.72 -9.08
C SER A 350 -6.48 10.22 -9.09
N GLN A 351 -5.42 10.64 -8.42
CA GLN A 351 -4.88 12.00 -8.43
C GLN A 351 -3.55 11.98 -9.18
N ASN A 352 -3.46 12.75 -10.26
CA ASN A 352 -2.21 12.99 -10.97
C ASN A 352 -2.13 14.46 -11.37
N ASN A 353 -0.95 15.06 -11.25
CA ASN A 353 -0.73 16.47 -11.61
C ASN A 353 0.32 16.64 -12.72
N PHE A 354 0.47 15.63 -13.59
CA PHE A 354 1.55 15.56 -14.56
C PHE A 354 1.62 16.79 -15.49
N SER A 355 0.47 17.35 -15.88
CA SER A 355 0.42 18.57 -16.71
C SER A 355 1.04 19.79 -16.01
N ASP A 356 0.69 20.00 -14.73
CA ASP A 356 1.21 21.11 -13.92
C ASP A 356 2.69 20.92 -13.60
N PHE A 357 3.07 19.67 -13.29
CA PHE A 357 4.46 19.29 -13.10
C PHE A 357 5.29 19.59 -14.36
N LYS A 358 4.82 19.17 -15.54
CA LYS A 358 5.47 19.47 -16.82
C LYS A 358 5.57 20.98 -17.07
N ALA A 359 4.51 21.74 -16.81
CA ALA A 359 4.53 23.19 -16.96
C ALA A 359 5.59 23.82 -16.05
N CYS A 360 5.65 23.40 -14.78
CA CYS A 360 6.67 23.84 -13.83
C CYS A 360 8.09 23.47 -14.28
N LEU A 361 8.29 22.22 -14.72
CA LEU A 361 9.59 21.73 -15.19
C LEU A 361 10.14 22.58 -16.34
N ASN A 362 9.29 23.06 -17.25
CA ASN A 362 9.70 23.95 -18.34
C ASN A 362 10.22 25.31 -17.83
N THR A 363 9.82 25.76 -16.65
CA THR A 363 10.28 27.04 -16.07
C THR A 363 11.68 26.96 -15.47
N ILE A 364 12.16 25.74 -15.15
CA ILE A 364 13.46 25.52 -14.50
C ILE A 364 14.54 24.99 -15.46
N LEU A 365 14.24 24.91 -16.75
CA LEU A 365 15.22 24.55 -17.78
C LEU A 365 16.26 25.66 -17.95
N VAL A 366 17.54 25.30 -17.92
CA VAL A 366 18.61 26.23 -18.31
C VAL A 366 18.52 26.45 -19.82
N PRO A 367 18.54 27.70 -20.31
CA PRO A 367 18.65 27.97 -21.73
C PRO A 367 19.88 27.27 -22.30
N GLN A 368 19.68 26.41 -23.28
CA GLN A 368 20.80 25.75 -23.97
C GLN A 368 21.65 26.84 -24.63
N PRO A 369 22.98 26.83 -24.46
CA PRO A 369 23.84 27.75 -25.21
C PRO A 369 23.56 27.53 -26.69
N VAL A 370 23.16 28.59 -27.39
CA VAL A 370 22.99 28.54 -28.84
C VAL A 370 24.36 28.22 -29.41
N VAL A 371 24.56 26.97 -29.83
CA VAL A 371 25.77 26.56 -30.54
C VAL A 371 25.76 27.32 -31.86
N GLN A 372 26.54 28.39 -31.93
CA GLN A 372 26.73 29.17 -33.15
C GLN A 372 27.62 28.44 -34.15
#